data_AF-A0A7S2SG37-F1
#
_entry.id   AF-A0A7S2SG37-F1
#
_cell.length_a   1.000
_cell.length_b   1.000
_cell.length_c   1.000
_cell.angle_alpha   90.00
_cell.angle_beta   90.00
_cell.angle_gamma   90.00
#
_symmetry.space_group_name_H-M   'P 1'
#
loop_
_entity.id
_entity.type
_entity.pdbx_description
1 polymer ?
#
loop_
_entity_poly.entity_id
_entity_poly.type
_entity_poly.pdbx_seq_one_letter_code
_entity_poly.pdbx_strand_id
1 'polypeptide(L)'
;GGSADLTVSSTNGCVLIESVRFNGAAISAASTMAMTDDLTMSKNAATISHSGSTSLTIVSGAGTVAIESVVFTGAAVSAVTTLAMDSTLSLTGTGAQAITHTGAAGGSADLTVSSTNGCVLIETVRFNAAAISAVTTIGMSSHLTNSAGNVLLTSSSAQAITHTGGAGQDLAITSGGNVDVESVLFNGGAVSAITTLGMSGTMSLTATGAQALTHVGAAGGSSDLTVSSTNGCVL
;
A
#
# COMPACT_ATOMS: atom_id res chain seq x y z
N GLY A 1 -58.48 -18.72 -45.22
CA GLY A 1 -58.73 -19.35 -43.91
C GLY A 1 -58.83 -18.23 -42.91
N GLY A 2 -60.03 -17.97 -42.40
CA GLY A 2 -60.25 -16.89 -41.44
C GLY A 2 -59.68 -17.27 -40.09
N SER A 3 -58.97 -16.34 -39.45
CA SER A 3 -58.48 -16.52 -38.08
C SER A 3 -59.69 -16.75 -37.16
N ALA A 4 -59.68 -17.87 -36.45
CA ALA A 4 -60.73 -18.22 -35.48
C ALA A 4 -60.48 -17.52 -34.12
N ASP A 5 -60.08 -16.25 -34.15
CA ASP A 5 -59.81 -15.51 -32.93
C ASP A 5 -61.12 -15.20 -32.23
N LEU A 6 -61.26 -15.70 -31.00
CA LEU A 6 -62.34 -15.30 -30.14
C LEU A 6 -62.07 -13.87 -29.64
N THR A 7 -62.79 -12.90 -30.19
CA THR A 7 -62.75 -11.51 -29.72
C THR A 7 -63.83 -11.29 -28.66
N VAL A 8 -63.41 -10.99 -27.44
CA VAL A 8 -64.30 -10.59 -26.33
C VAL A 8 -64.03 -9.14 -25.99
N SER A 9 -65.06 -8.30 -26.05
CA SER A 9 -64.95 -6.86 -25.77
C SER A 9 -66.05 -6.37 -24.84
N SER A 10 -65.70 -5.47 -23.92
CA SER A 10 -66.66 -4.69 -23.15
C SER A 10 -66.53 -3.22 -23.54
N THR A 11 -67.63 -2.59 -23.96
CA THR A 11 -67.62 -1.20 -24.44
C THR A 11 -67.62 -0.16 -23.32
N ASN A 12 -68.05 -0.54 -22.11
CA ASN A 12 -68.20 0.38 -20.97
C ASN A 12 -67.47 -0.12 -19.72
N GLY A 13 -66.40 -0.89 -19.88
CA GLY A 13 -65.65 -1.40 -18.74
C GLY A 13 -64.61 -2.44 -19.12
N CYS A 14 -64.18 -3.19 -18.12
CA CYS A 14 -63.16 -4.22 -18.28
C CYS A 14 -63.80 -5.57 -18.53
N VAL A 15 -63.05 -6.47 -19.17
CA VAL A 15 -63.42 -7.88 -19.21
C VAL A 15 -62.93 -8.52 -17.91
N LEU A 16 -63.85 -9.19 -17.20
CA LEU A 16 -63.55 -9.96 -15.99
C LEU A 16 -63.56 -11.44 -16.34
N ILE A 17 -62.47 -12.12 -16.03
CA ILE A 17 -62.34 -13.58 -16.13
C ILE A 17 -62.02 -14.04 -14.71
N GLU A 18 -63.02 -14.62 -14.06
CA GLU A 18 -63.05 -14.83 -12.61
C GLU A 18 -62.68 -13.54 -11.84
N SER A 19 -61.50 -13.48 -11.19
CA SER A 19 -61.00 -12.32 -10.44
C SER A 19 -59.98 -11.46 -11.20
N VAL A 20 -59.58 -11.86 -12.41
CA VAL A 20 -58.61 -11.12 -13.22
C VAL A 20 -59.32 -10.08 -14.08
N ARG A 21 -58.79 -8.86 -14.10
CA ARG A 21 -59.37 -7.72 -14.83
C ARG A 21 -58.49 -7.31 -16.00
N PHE A 22 -59.07 -7.33 -17.20
CA PHE A 22 -58.45 -6.86 -18.45
C PHE A 22 -59.00 -5.48 -18.83
N ASN A 23 -58.13 -4.47 -18.83
CA ASN A 23 -58.47 -3.08 -19.19
C ASN A 23 -57.59 -2.60 -20.35
N GLY A 24 -58.08 -2.71 -21.58
CA GLY A 24 -57.24 -2.55 -22.76
C GLY A 24 -56.11 -3.59 -22.76
N ALA A 25 -54.86 -3.12 -22.87
CA ALA A 25 -53.67 -3.99 -22.82
C ALA A 25 -53.18 -4.31 -21.38
N ALA A 26 -53.80 -3.73 -20.35
CA ALA A 26 -53.39 -3.93 -18.96
C ALA A 26 -54.12 -5.12 -18.32
N ILE A 27 -53.39 -5.90 -17.53
CA ILE A 27 -53.90 -6.98 -16.70
C ILE A 27 -53.71 -6.60 -15.24
N SER A 28 -54.73 -6.81 -14.41
CA SER A 28 -54.70 -6.48 -12.98
C SER A 28 -55.42 -7.54 -12.14
N ALA A 29 -55.14 -7.57 -10.83
CA ALA A 29 -55.64 -8.56 -9.86
C ALA A 29 -55.21 -10.02 -10.11
N ALA A 30 -54.35 -10.28 -11.11
CA ALA A 30 -53.71 -11.59 -11.27
C ALA A 30 -52.81 -11.88 -10.05
N SER A 31 -53.04 -13.01 -9.39
CA SER A 31 -52.24 -13.46 -8.26
C SER A 31 -50.94 -14.15 -8.69
N THR A 32 -50.97 -14.81 -9.85
CA THR A 32 -49.81 -15.49 -10.47
C THR A 32 -49.89 -15.37 -11.99
N MET A 33 -48.74 -15.33 -12.64
CA MET A 33 -48.62 -15.35 -14.11
C MET A 33 -47.57 -16.39 -14.48
N ALA A 34 -48.00 -17.49 -15.10
CA ALA A 34 -47.09 -18.50 -15.63
C ALA A 34 -46.89 -18.27 -17.13
N MET A 35 -45.63 -18.26 -17.56
CA MET A 35 -45.24 -18.17 -18.97
C MET A 35 -44.41 -19.41 -19.30
N THR A 36 -44.79 -20.15 -20.34
CA THR A 36 -44.07 -21.34 -20.82
C THR A 36 -43.02 -21.01 -21.88
N ASP A 37 -43.19 -19.86 -22.54
CA ASP A 37 -42.32 -19.34 -23.58
C ASP A 37 -41.72 -17.98 -23.15
N ASP A 38 -41.12 -17.27 -24.10
CA ASP A 38 -40.38 -16.03 -23.84
C ASP A 38 -41.28 -14.85 -23.46
N LEU A 39 -40.83 -14.06 -22.49
CA LEU A 39 -41.31 -12.70 -22.25
C LEU A 39 -40.52 -11.72 -23.12
N THR A 40 -41.15 -11.17 -24.16
CA THR A 40 -40.53 -10.11 -25.00
C THR A 40 -41.03 -8.72 -24.58
N MET A 41 -40.12 -7.80 -24.28
CA MET A 41 -40.44 -6.39 -23.97
C MET A 41 -39.92 -5.45 -25.08
N SER A 42 -40.78 -5.08 -26.02
CA SER A 42 -40.38 -4.41 -27.27
C SER A 42 -40.41 -2.88 -27.25
N LYS A 43 -40.76 -2.25 -26.13
CA LYS A 43 -40.70 -0.78 -26.00
C LYS A 43 -39.25 -0.33 -25.87
N ASN A 44 -38.89 0.78 -26.51
CA ASN A 44 -37.54 1.36 -26.45
C ASN A 44 -37.03 1.59 -25.01
N ALA A 45 -37.94 1.91 -24.08
CA ALA A 45 -37.66 2.03 -22.64
C ALA A 45 -38.62 1.11 -21.86
N ALA A 46 -38.47 -0.19 -22.05
CA ALA A 46 -39.16 -1.19 -21.25
C ALA A 46 -38.63 -1.22 -19.81
N THR A 47 -39.52 -1.32 -18.82
CA THR A 47 -39.14 -1.37 -17.40
C THR A 47 -39.87 -2.50 -16.68
N ILE A 48 -39.16 -3.17 -15.77
CA ILE A 48 -39.74 -4.05 -14.76
C ILE A 48 -39.61 -3.31 -13.43
N SER A 49 -40.73 -2.93 -12.83
CA SER A 49 -40.76 -2.15 -11.58
C SER A 49 -41.43 -2.96 -10.47
N HIS A 50 -40.69 -3.22 -9.40
CA HIS A 50 -41.22 -3.81 -8.17
C HIS A 50 -41.36 -2.71 -7.11
N SER A 51 -42.60 -2.32 -6.79
CA SER A 51 -42.91 -1.28 -5.79
C SER A 51 -43.33 -1.84 -4.42
N GLY A 52 -43.25 -3.15 -4.23
CA GLY A 52 -43.52 -3.79 -2.94
C GLY A 52 -42.39 -3.55 -1.95
N SER A 53 -42.66 -3.70 -0.64
CA SER A 53 -41.69 -3.46 0.43
C SER A 53 -40.58 -4.53 0.56
N THR A 54 -40.59 -5.56 -0.29
CA THR A 54 -39.63 -6.68 -0.31
C THR A 54 -38.77 -6.65 -1.58
N SER A 55 -38.02 -7.73 -1.87
CA SER A 55 -37.16 -7.83 -3.05
C SER A 55 -37.88 -8.29 -4.32
N LEU A 56 -37.41 -7.81 -5.48
CA LEU A 56 -37.58 -8.49 -6.75
C LEU A 56 -36.53 -9.61 -6.85
N THR A 57 -36.97 -10.85 -7.05
CA THR A 57 -36.09 -12.01 -7.17
C THR A 57 -36.12 -12.52 -8.60
N ILE A 58 -34.97 -12.52 -9.29
CA ILE A 58 -34.80 -13.07 -10.64
C ILE A 58 -33.90 -14.29 -10.52
N VAL A 59 -34.43 -15.47 -10.87
CA VAL A 59 -33.73 -16.75 -10.69
C VAL A 59 -33.86 -17.58 -11.95
N SER A 60 -32.73 -18.16 -12.37
CA SER A 60 -32.70 -19.26 -13.33
C SER A 60 -32.42 -20.55 -12.55
N GLY A 61 -33.44 -21.41 -12.38
CA GLY A 61 -33.36 -22.59 -11.50
C GLY A 61 -32.39 -23.68 -11.97
N ALA A 62 -32.02 -23.67 -13.26
CA ALA A 62 -31.11 -24.64 -13.88
C ALA A 62 -29.98 -23.98 -14.71
N GLY A 63 -29.88 -22.64 -14.70
CA GLY A 63 -28.97 -21.91 -15.58
C GLY A 63 -28.52 -20.56 -15.02
N THR A 64 -28.00 -19.71 -15.88
CA THR A 64 -27.51 -18.37 -15.51
C THR A 64 -28.56 -17.29 -15.73
N VAL A 65 -28.42 -16.16 -15.04
CA VAL A 65 -29.08 -14.91 -15.45
C VAL A 65 -28.04 -14.09 -16.20
N ALA A 66 -28.24 -13.91 -17.50
CA ALA A 66 -27.40 -13.05 -18.34
C ALA A 66 -28.08 -11.70 -18.51
N ILE A 67 -27.35 -10.62 -18.20
CA ILE A 67 -27.77 -9.24 -18.45
C ILE A 67 -26.73 -8.65 -19.38
N GLU A 68 -27.07 -8.53 -20.67
CA GLU A 68 -26.11 -8.30 -21.75
C GLU A 68 -24.92 -9.28 -21.64
N SER A 69 -23.71 -8.77 -21.34
CA SER A 69 -22.48 -9.56 -21.20
C SER A 69 -22.15 -9.96 -19.76
N VAL A 70 -22.89 -9.46 -18.75
CA VAL A 70 -22.65 -9.81 -17.34
C VAL A 70 -23.40 -11.09 -17.00
N VAL A 71 -22.69 -12.04 -16.39
CA VAL A 71 -23.25 -13.38 -16.09
C VAL A 71 -23.28 -13.62 -14.58
N PHE A 72 -24.47 -13.92 -14.06
CA PHE A 72 -24.70 -14.37 -12.69
C PHE A 72 -24.83 -15.90 -12.65
N THR A 73 -23.96 -16.56 -11.89
CA THR A 73 -23.98 -18.02 -11.66
C THR A 73 -23.95 -18.28 -10.16
N GLY A 74 -25.10 -18.56 -9.55
CA GLY A 74 -25.22 -18.58 -8.09
C GLY A 74 -24.88 -17.22 -7.49
N ALA A 75 -23.90 -17.17 -6.58
CA ALA A 75 -23.40 -15.93 -5.95
C ALA A 75 -22.27 -15.23 -6.74
N ALA A 76 -21.76 -15.84 -7.82
CA ALA A 76 -20.66 -15.30 -8.59
C ALA A 76 -21.15 -14.35 -9.69
N VAL A 77 -20.37 -13.28 -9.92
CA VAL A 77 -20.56 -12.31 -11.01
C VAL A 77 -19.31 -12.35 -11.90
N SER A 78 -19.49 -12.45 -13.21
CA SER A 78 -18.39 -12.57 -14.17
C SER A 78 -18.60 -11.72 -15.43
N ALA A 79 -17.53 -11.58 -16.23
CA ALA A 79 -17.47 -10.79 -17.46
C ALA A 79 -17.73 -9.27 -17.28
N VAL A 80 -17.61 -8.77 -16.05
CA VAL A 80 -17.62 -7.34 -15.73
C VAL A 80 -16.34 -6.70 -16.26
N THR A 81 -16.47 -5.82 -17.26
CA THR A 81 -15.34 -5.07 -17.84
C THR A 81 -15.03 -3.81 -17.05
N THR A 82 -16.04 -3.17 -16.46
CA THR A 82 -15.91 -2.00 -15.60
C THR A 82 -16.97 -2.05 -14.52
N LEU A 83 -16.54 -1.93 -13.26
CA LEU A 83 -17.43 -1.83 -12.11
C LEU A 83 -17.39 -0.39 -11.58
N ALA A 84 -18.46 0.36 -11.85
CA ALA A 84 -18.67 1.68 -11.25
C ALA A 84 -19.53 1.52 -10.00
N MET A 85 -19.00 1.91 -8.85
CA MET A 85 -19.73 1.94 -7.57
C MET A 85 -19.87 3.39 -7.12
N ASP A 86 -21.09 3.80 -6.74
CA ASP A 86 -21.35 5.14 -6.18
C ASP A 86 -20.91 5.25 -4.71
N SER A 87 -20.79 4.10 -4.03
CA SER A 87 -20.57 3.96 -2.59
C SER A 87 -19.42 3.00 -2.30
N THR A 88 -19.57 2.06 -1.36
CA THR A 88 -18.47 1.24 -0.83
C THR A 88 -18.46 -0.18 -1.38
N LEU A 89 -17.25 -0.71 -1.66
CA LEU A 89 -17.01 -2.14 -1.75
C LEU A 89 -16.71 -2.67 -0.35
N SER A 90 -17.69 -3.34 0.25
CA SER A 90 -17.55 -3.89 1.60
C SER A 90 -17.10 -5.34 1.53
N LEU A 91 -15.91 -5.62 2.06
CA LEU A 91 -15.40 -6.95 2.31
C LEU A 91 -15.62 -7.26 3.80
N THR A 92 -16.84 -7.68 4.16
CA THR A 92 -17.27 -7.92 5.56
C THR A 92 -17.34 -9.39 5.96
N GLY A 93 -16.98 -10.30 5.06
CA GLY A 93 -16.83 -11.71 5.42
C GLY A 93 -15.90 -11.86 6.62
N THR A 94 -16.33 -12.63 7.62
CA THR A 94 -15.45 -12.98 8.75
C THR A 94 -14.33 -13.94 8.34
N GLY A 95 -14.49 -14.59 7.18
CA GLY A 95 -13.44 -15.35 6.51
C GLY A 95 -12.42 -14.45 5.81
N ALA A 96 -11.34 -15.05 5.30
CA ALA A 96 -10.32 -14.33 4.54
C ALA A 96 -10.92 -13.70 3.27
N GLN A 97 -10.53 -12.47 2.98
CA GLN A 97 -11.01 -11.71 1.83
C GLN A 97 -9.82 -11.12 1.09
N ALA A 98 -9.91 -11.09 -0.23
CA ALA A 98 -8.81 -10.70 -1.09
C ALA A 98 -9.29 -9.83 -2.25
N ILE A 99 -8.42 -8.91 -2.66
CA ILE A 99 -8.51 -8.18 -3.93
C ILE A 99 -7.34 -8.67 -4.78
N THR A 100 -7.63 -9.46 -5.84
CA THR A 100 -6.61 -10.07 -6.69
C THR A 100 -6.59 -9.41 -8.07
N HIS A 101 -5.41 -8.96 -8.49
CA HIS A 101 -5.16 -8.37 -9.80
C HIS A 101 -4.15 -9.23 -10.59
N THR A 102 -4.51 -9.69 -11.79
CA THR A 102 -3.69 -10.60 -12.64
C THR A 102 -3.07 -9.89 -13.85
N GLY A 103 -2.62 -8.64 -13.69
CA GLY A 103 -2.00 -7.83 -14.75
C GLY A 103 -0.81 -8.51 -15.44
N ALA A 104 -0.55 -8.14 -16.70
CA ALA A 104 0.53 -8.71 -17.52
C ALA A 104 1.92 -8.38 -16.98
N ALA A 105 2.86 -9.33 -17.04
CA ALA A 105 4.25 -9.11 -16.62
C ALA A 105 4.94 -8.05 -17.51
N GLY A 106 5.65 -7.08 -16.91
CA GLY A 106 6.44 -6.08 -17.64
C GLY A 106 6.37 -4.61 -17.18
N GLY A 107 5.71 -4.31 -16.04
CA GLY A 107 5.79 -2.99 -15.39
C GLY A 107 4.83 -1.91 -15.91
N SER A 108 3.76 -2.28 -16.64
CA SER A 108 2.70 -1.34 -17.07
C SER A 108 1.29 -1.83 -16.75
N ALA A 109 1.17 -2.93 -15.99
CA ALA A 109 -0.09 -3.51 -15.56
C ALA A 109 -0.06 -3.71 -14.04
N ASP A 110 0.15 -2.61 -13.31
CA ASP A 110 0.24 -2.61 -11.86
C ASP A 110 -1.15 -2.63 -11.21
N LEU A 111 -1.27 -3.28 -10.06
CA LEU A 111 -2.41 -3.05 -9.17
C LEU A 111 -2.26 -1.64 -8.60
N THR A 112 -2.87 -0.69 -9.30
CA THR A 112 -2.86 0.70 -8.89
C THR A 112 -3.92 0.89 -7.83
N VAL A 113 -3.55 0.62 -6.57
CA VAL A 113 -4.33 1.09 -5.43
C VAL A 113 -4.01 2.58 -5.29
N SER A 114 -4.80 3.37 -5.97
CA SER A 114 -4.73 4.82 -5.92
C SER A 114 -6.03 5.32 -5.36
N SER A 115 -5.91 6.15 -4.34
CA SER A 115 -7.01 7.00 -3.97
C SER A 115 -6.73 8.34 -4.63
N THR A 116 -7.44 8.62 -5.73
CA THR A 116 -7.27 9.87 -6.50
C THR A 116 -7.49 11.10 -5.64
N ASN A 117 -8.40 10.98 -4.67
CA ASN A 117 -8.78 12.04 -3.74
C ASN A 117 -8.45 11.69 -2.26
N GLY A 118 -7.52 10.74 -1.94
CA GLY A 118 -7.22 10.28 -0.57
C GLY A 118 -5.98 9.35 -0.39
N CYS A 119 -5.84 8.64 0.76
CA CYS A 119 -4.71 7.73 1.07
C CYS A 119 -5.07 6.23 0.95
N VAL A 120 -4.07 5.37 0.71
CA VAL A 120 -4.19 3.91 0.89
C VAL A 120 -3.83 3.54 2.32
N LEU A 121 -4.77 2.91 3.05
CA LEU A 121 -4.57 2.45 4.43
C LEU A 121 -4.35 0.92 4.44
N ILE A 122 -3.24 0.44 5.02
CA ILE A 122 -2.89 -0.99 5.16
C ILE A 122 -2.72 -1.33 6.66
N GLU A 123 -3.80 -1.69 7.35
CA GLU A 123 -3.86 -2.09 8.77
C GLU A 123 -2.78 -1.45 9.70
N THR A 124 -1.86 -2.22 10.32
CA THR A 124 -0.88 -1.65 11.25
C THR A 124 0.30 -0.96 10.57
N VAL A 125 0.66 -1.33 9.34
CA VAL A 125 1.70 -0.64 8.57
C VAL A 125 1.05 0.51 7.82
N ARG A 126 1.05 1.66 8.49
CA ARG A 126 0.60 2.88 7.88
C ARG A 126 1.66 3.38 6.91
N PHE A 127 1.46 3.06 5.63
CA PHE A 127 1.93 3.89 4.53
C PHE A 127 1.16 5.22 4.59
N ASN A 128 1.80 6.27 5.11
CA ASN A 128 1.23 7.61 5.27
C ASN A 128 2.04 8.61 4.44
N ALA A 129 1.60 8.82 3.19
CA ALA A 129 2.39 9.54 2.18
C ALA A 129 3.76 8.86 2.00
N ALA A 130 4.86 9.63 1.98
CA ALA A 130 6.20 9.08 1.92
C ALA A 130 6.69 8.52 3.26
N ALA A 131 5.96 8.74 4.37
CA ALA A 131 6.33 8.25 5.69
C ALA A 131 5.74 6.85 5.91
N ILE A 132 6.56 5.96 6.48
CA ILE A 132 6.13 4.61 6.84
C ILE A 132 6.22 4.50 8.35
N SER A 133 5.11 4.17 9.00
CA SER A 133 4.96 4.25 10.46
C SER A 133 4.39 2.95 11.05
N ALA A 134 4.55 2.77 12.37
CA ALA A 134 4.33 1.49 13.06
C ALA A 134 5.15 0.32 12.45
N VAL A 135 6.17 0.68 11.67
CA VAL A 135 7.20 -0.23 11.18
C VAL A 135 8.13 -0.55 12.33
N THR A 136 8.04 -1.78 12.82
CA THR A 136 8.95 -2.28 13.86
C THR A 136 10.33 -2.61 13.30
N THR A 137 10.43 -2.91 12.00
CA THR A 137 11.68 -3.27 11.32
C THR A 137 11.60 -2.90 9.85
N ILE A 138 12.59 -2.16 9.34
CA ILE A 138 12.79 -1.89 7.91
C ILE A 138 13.89 -2.83 7.41
N GLY A 139 13.54 -3.86 6.64
CA GLY A 139 14.51 -4.72 5.96
C GLY A 139 14.79 -4.21 4.55
N MET A 140 16.05 -4.17 4.13
CA MET A 140 16.46 -3.70 2.79
C MET A 140 17.43 -4.72 2.16
N SER A 141 17.25 -5.02 0.87
CA SER A 141 18.09 -5.97 0.11
C SER A 141 19.27 -5.32 -0.60
N SER A 142 19.25 -3.99 -0.72
CA SER A 142 20.28 -3.18 -1.32
C SER A 142 20.55 -1.99 -0.39
N HIS A 143 20.61 -0.79 -0.92
CA HIS A 143 20.95 0.41 -0.17
C HIS A 143 19.70 1.19 0.24
N LEU A 144 19.73 1.75 1.45
CA LEU A 144 18.93 2.94 1.74
C LEU A 144 19.57 4.11 1.00
N THR A 145 19.00 4.49 -0.14
CA THR A 145 19.43 5.73 -0.80
C THR A 145 18.64 6.88 -0.21
N ASN A 146 19.28 7.68 0.65
CA ASN A 146 18.71 8.91 1.17
C ASN A 146 19.31 10.12 0.46
N SER A 147 18.67 10.54 -0.64
CA SER A 147 19.21 11.60 -1.50
C SER A 147 19.08 13.02 -0.91
N ALA A 148 18.37 13.19 0.19
CA ALA A 148 18.19 14.47 0.87
C ALA A 148 17.92 14.29 2.37
N GLY A 149 18.24 15.30 3.18
CA GLY A 149 18.00 15.27 4.62
C GLY A 149 18.95 14.33 5.39
N ASN A 150 18.65 14.14 6.67
CA ASN A 150 19.50 13.41 7.62
C ASN A 150 18.85 12.11 8.07
N VAL A 151 19.66 11.15 8.52
CA VAL A 151 19.21 10.04 9.34
C VAL A 151 19.31 10.46 10.80
N LEU A 152 18.17 10.65 11.46
CA LEU A 152 18.09 11.10 12.85
C LEU A 152 17.70 9.94 13.77
N LEU A 153 18.50 9.71 14.81
CA LEU A 153 18.22 8.73 15.87
C LEU A 153 17.90 9.51 17.16
N THR A 154 16.63 9.47 17.61
CA THR A 154 16.10 10.37 18.65
C THR A 154 15.69 9.73 19.99
N SER A 155 15.91 8.43 20.18
CA SER A 155 15.54 7.79 21.45
C SER A 155 16.35 8.38 22.60
N SER A 156 15.71 8.55 23.76
CA SER A 156 16.41 8.89 25.01
C SER A 156 17.19 7.70 25.57
N SER A 157 16.95 6.49 25.06
CA SER A 157 17.76 5.31 25.33
C SER A 157 18.91 5.22 24.33
N ALA A 158 19.91 4.38 24.65
CA ALA A 158 21.02 4.15 23.74
C ALA A 158 20.55 3.72 22.34
N GLN A 159 21.08 4.38 21.33
CA GLN A 159 20.92 4.02 19.93
C GLN A 159 22.30 3.76 19.34
N ALA A 160 22.37 2.79 18.44
CA ALA A 160 23.62 2.39 17.85
C ALA A 160 23.46 2.15 16.36
N ILE A 161 24.53 2.45 15.62
CA ILE A 161 24.76 1.93 14.27
C ILE A 161 25.75 0.78 14.46
N THR A 162 25.26 -0.45 14.44
CA THR A 162 26.08 -1.65 14.65
C THR A 162 26.34 -2.34 13.33
N HIS A 163 27.63 -2.55 13.01
CA HIS A 163 28.06 -3.37 11.88
C HIS A 163 28.58 -4.71 12.39
N THR A 164 27.98 -5.81 11.93
CA THR A 164 28.32 -7.18 12.33
C THR A 164 29.15 -7.92 11.27
N GLY A 165 29.72 -7.20 10.30
CA GLY A 165 30.45 -7.80 9.18
C GLY A 165 31.58 -8.75 9.61
N GLY A 166 31.89 -9.70 8.74
CA GLY A 166 32.93 -10.71 8.98
C GLY A 166 34.36 -10.16 8.90
N ALA A 167 35.34 -11.05 8.99
CA ALA A 167 36.75 -10.67 8.90
C ALA A 167 37.05 -9.93 7.59
N GLY A 168 37.65 -8.75 7.70
CA GLY A 168 37.97 -7.87 6.56
C GLY A 168 36.79 -7.03 6.06
N GLN A 169 35.62 -7.11 6.71
CA GLN A 169 34.46 -6.29 6.37
C GLN A 169 34.32 -5.16 7.39
N ASP A 170 34.53 -3.94 6.93
CA ASP A 170 34.52 -2.75 7.78
C ASP A 170 33.22 -1.95 7.63
N LEU A 171 32.84 -1.25 8.70
CA LEU A 171 31.88 -0.16 8.59
C LEU A 171 32.60 1.05 7.99
N ALA A 172 32.43 1.25 6.69
CA ALA A 172 32.94 2.43 6.02
C ALA A 172 31.98 3.63 6.23
N ILE A 173 32.46 4.66 6.92
CA ILE A 173 31.78 5.96 7.00
C ILE A 173 32.63 6.93 6.17
N THR A 174 32.06 7.40 5.07
CA THR A 174 32.75 8.28 4.11
C THR A 174 31.93 9.54 3.88
N SER A 175 32.63 10.63 3.59
CA SER A 175 32.07 11.94 3.30
C SER A 175 32.87 12.55 2.15
N GLY A 176 32.19 13.29 1.27
CA GLY A 176 32.87 14.18 0.31
C GLY A 176 33.55 15.37 1.00
N GLY A 177 33.26 15.59 2.29
CA GLY A 177 33.98 16.50 3.19
C GLY A 177 34.48 15.73 4.41
N ASN A 178 34.33 16.33 5.59
CA ASN A 178 34.77 15.71 6.83
C ASN A 178 33.69 14.79 7.43
N VAL A 179 34.11 13.85 8.27
CA VAL A 179 33.24 13.14 9.22
C VAL A 179 33.47 13.78 10.60
N ASP A 180 32.42 14.34 11.19
CA ASP A 180 32.45 14.93 12.53
C ASP A 180 31.80 13.94 13.51
N VAL A 181 32.52 13.59 14.57
CA VAL A 181 32.01 12.77 15.67
C VAL A 181 32.28 13.53 16.97
N GLU A 182 31.26 14.18 17.51
CA GLU A 182 31.37 14.96 18.75
C GLU A 182 32.51 15.99 18.68
N SER A 183 32.55 16.78 17.60
CA SER A 183 33.60 17.77 17.31
C SER A 183 34.98 17.20 16.99
N VAL A 184 35.19 15.87 17.03
CA VAL A 184 36.40 15.25 16.49
C VAL A 184 36.24 15.09 14.99
N LEU A 185 37.13 15.74 14.24
CA LEU A 185 37.04 15.83 12.80
C LEU A 185 37.98 14.83 12.13
N PHE A 186 37.41 13.91 11.35
CA PHE A 186 38.12 12.99 10.48
C PHE A 186 38.09 13.52 9.04
N ASN A 187 39.27 13.76 8.46
CA ASN A 187 39.42 14.23 7.08
C ASN A 187 40.46 13.39 6.35
N GLY A 188 39.99 12.40 5.59
CA GLY A 188 40.86 11.39 4.99
C GLY A 188 41.67 10.66 6.08
N GLY A 189 42.99 10.78 6.03
CA GLY A 189 43.90 10.20 7.03
C GLY A 189 44.19 11.07 8.26
N ALA A 190 43.73 12.32 8.29
CA ALA A 190 43.97 13.25 9.39
C ALA A 190 42.85 13.22 10.43
N VAL A 191 43.20 13.43 11.70
CA VAL A 191 42.27 13.62 12.81
C VAL A 191 42.63 14.90 13.57
N SER A 192 41.65 15.73 13.90
CA SER A 192 41.86 17.03 14.57
C SER A 192 40.82 17.30 15.66
N ALA A 193 41.03 18.37 16.44
CA ALA A 193 40.20 18.80 17.57
C ALA A 193 40.11 17.81 18.76
N ILE A 194 40.96 16.78 18.78
CA ILE A 194 41.14 15.92 19.95
C ILE A 194 41.72 16.75 21.11
N THR A 195 41.02 16.79 22.24
CA THR A 195 41.49 17.46 23.47
C THR A 195 42.32 16.54 24.34
N THR A 196 41.91 15.28 24.49
CA THR A 196 42.59 14.24 25.26
C THR A 196 42.55 12.94 24.48
N LEU A 197 43.71 12.33 24.26
CA LEU A 197 43.84 10.99 23.67
C LEU A 197 44.31 9.99 24.74
N GLY A 198 43.41 9.11 25.18
CA GLY A 198 43.74 7.99 26.05
C GLY A 198 44.06 6.74 25.23
N MET A 199 45.19 6.07 25.51
CA MET A 199 45.59 4.83 24.84
C MET A 199 45.96 3.78 25.88
N SER A 200 45.40 2.58 25.78
CA SER A 200 45.76 1.43 26.64
C SER A 200 46.93 0.60 26.10
N GLY A 201 47.28 0.79 24.83
CA GLY A 201 48.41 0.14 24.14
C GLY A 201 49.49 1.14 23.71
N THR A 202 50.37 0.72 22.80
CA THR A 202 51.44 1.56 22.26
C THR A 202 50.94 2.45 21.13
N MET A 203 51.46 3.69 21.06
CA MET A 203 51.38 4.50 19.84
C MET A 203 52.51 4.07 18.90
N SER A 204 52.18 3.75 17.65
CA SER A 204 53.16 3.34 16.64
C SER A 204 53.15 4.31 15.47
N LEU A 205 54.31 4.92 15.20
CA LEU A 205 54.54 5.85 14.09
C LEU A 205 55.34 5.09 13.02
N THR A 206 54.64 4.50 12.04
CA THR A 206 55.19 3.48 11.13
C THR A 206 55.43 3.96 9.69
N ALA A 207 55.23 5.25 9.39
CA ALA A 207 55.47 5.73 8.02
C ALA A 207 56.95 5.52 7.63
N THR A 208 57.18 5.09 6.38
CA THR A 208 58.52 4.83 5.85
C THR A 208 59.31 6.11 5.54
N GLY A 209 58.65 7.27 5.57
CA GLY A 209 59.27 8.59 5.46
C GLY A 209 59.66 9.20 6.81
N ALA A 210 60.12 10.46 6.78
CA ALA A 210 60.39 11.21 8.00
C ALA A 210 59.09 11.42 8.80
N GLN A 211 59.14 11.12 10.09
CA GLN A 211 58.02 11.30 11.03
C GLN A 211 58.46 12.28 12.11
N ALA A 212 57.58 13.20 12.49
CA ALA A 212 57.87 14.22 13.50
C ALA A 212 56.69 14.39 14.45
N LEU A 213 57.00 14.56 15.74
CA LEU A 213 56.06 15.05 16.74
C LEU A 213 56.35 16.53 16.97
N THR A 214 55.41 17.40 16.61
CA THR A 214 55.58 18.86 16.74
C THR A 214 54.61 19.38 17.78
N HIS A 215 55.14 20.02 18.82
CA HIS A 215 54.36 20.71 19.85
C HIS A 215 54.52 22.22 19.69
N VAL A 216 53.41 22.96 19.64
CA VAL A 216 53.41 24.42 19.56
C VAL A 216 52.79 24.97 20.85
N GLY A 217 53.64 25.28 21.83
CA GLY A 217 53.22 25.87 23.11
C GLY A 217 52.96 27.38 23.02
N ALA A 218 52.24 27.93 24.01
CA ALA A 218 52.12 29.38 24.16
C ALA A 218 53.48 29.98 24.56
N ALA A 219 53.88 31.08 23.91
CA ALA A 219 55.13 31.77 24.23
C ALA A 219 55.08 32.35 25.66
N GLY A 220 55.80 31.75 26.62
CA GLY A 220 55.81 32.24 28.01
C GLY A 220 56.14 31.26 29.15
N GLY A 221 56.47 29.99 28.90
CA GLY A 221 57.20 29.15 29.86
C GLY A 221 56.41 28.16 30.73
N SER A 222 55.18 27.78 30.35
CA SER A 222 54.44 26.68 31.02
C SER A 222 53.73 25.72 30.07
N SER A 223 54.05 25.79 28.77
CA SER A 223 53.42 24.98 27.70
C SER A 223 54.49 24.15 26.98
N ASP A 224 55.22 23.31 27.72
CA ASP A 224 56.24 22.43 27.14
C ASP A 224 55.65 21.04 26.84
N LEU A 225 56.17 20.39 25.79
CA LEU A 225 55.91 18.96 25.58
C LEU A 225 56.53 18.17 26.74
N THR A 226 55.69 17.71 27.66
CA THR A 226 56.14 16.87 28.78
C THR A 226 55.94 15.40 28.42
N VAL A 227 57.05 14.67 28.34
CA VAL A 227 57.04 13.20 28.25
C VAL A 227 57.54 12.68 29.59
N SER A 228 56.67 11.99 30.33
CA SER A 228 56.98 11.49 31.67
C SER A 228 56.40 10.09 31.83
N SER A 229 57.12 9.23 32.55
CA SER A 229 56.62 7.93 32.96
C SER A 229 56.46 7.92 34.48
N THR A 230 55.30 7.47 34.95
CA THR A 230 55.01 7.33 36.38
C THR A 230 55.63 6.06 36.99
N ASN A 231 55.98 5.07 36.16
CA ASN A 231 56.39 3.73 36.59
C ASN A 231 57.65 3.18 35.87
N GLY A 232 58.38 4.00 35.10
CA GLY A 232 59.55 3.56 34.33
C GLY A 232 60.43 4.72 33.85
N CYS A 233 61.51 4.40 33.13
CA CYS A 233 62.39 5.41 32.53
C CYS A 233 61.80 5.94 31.21
N VAL A 234 61.89 7.24 30.95
CA VAL A 234 61.66 7.82 29.62
C VAL A 234 62.98 7.73 28.87
N LEU A 235 63.02 6.96 27.79
CA LEU A 235 64.22 6.76 26.94
C LEU A 235 64.13 7.59 25.66
#